data_AF-A0A9P4J8P7-F1
#
_entry.id   AF-A0A9P4J8P7-F1
#
_cell.length_a   1.000
_cell.length_b   1.000
_cell.length_c   1.000
_cell.angle_alpha   90.00
_cell.angle_beta   90.00
_cell.angle_gamma   90.00
#
_symmetry.space_group_name_H-M   'P 1'
#
loop_
_entity.id
_entity.type
_entity.pdbx_description
1 polymer ?
#
loop_
_entity_poly.entity_id
_entity_poly.type
_entity_poly.pdbx_seq_one_letter_code
_entity_poly.pdbx_strand_id
1 'polypeptide(L)'
;MGGGPGSSSIIFRTSKLYPLTEALAKVPEFQSATRRKSWKKCDRIDIVSPSLCDDAIQYLAPRLETYRGCDVIDINPGACLWSQTIHRFLQPRRHLLLEPETGYYENFIKPLTEQTNSKYRYSTLWPTHPTRYWQTYQKIFNDELLPKRQPLSPDDPALRKPNRTLLITGNLHRLYKESDVRHGIAFPSCLTLSHMMHAAHMNTLFHSYGLVKMLFWLPAEARGTVLPWHDGERVTYNATSDVLVDMAEIAGVPRRTEGLAKKSWAVVDRQRLHLMDSISSLRVADTMKKNGIKMPEHRIPDTLKAAQKNRDKIEKMSQILHLPVVQDTPANLEGFENSVMELEAEVARIAGNVKTVHLMKLEPISAKYRYLIKNGVFDPLDVELPNRFLAYIEHSIRLIQAEIGFVRLSSSMDDSKKEEYRERFRKINADVRRIIAQGNTSAYLLWEARAARLLTDILGCYADSPVLAIDRRPFEPLAAKEDEFWPQTPMMLLEVDPREKPFASECTRANKTDTIMRDFFRMLLWKRSVHLDEALDSFAPEAGTDLPPETKSMHDPTKGGRLDYRMLKPANLTREMLAELIDAYCEWPFKPTDAEMRESSGNMTGRSEGDEENSEDQSDDEAS
;
A
#
# COMPACT_ATOMS: atom_id res chain seq x y z
N MET A 1 -34.14 -7.10 -10.14
CA MET A 1 -34.21 -5.75 -9.53
C MET A 1 -32.87 -5.47 -8.86
N GLY A 2 -31.88 -5.03 -9.64
CA GLY A 2 -30.55 -4.71 -9.16
C GLY A 2 -30.49 -3.24 -8.78
N GLY A 3 -30.20 -2.93 -7.51
CA GLY A 3 -29.97 -1.57 -7.07
C GLY A 3 -28.63 -1.08 -7.60
N GLY A 4 -28.65 -0.10 -8.50
CA GLY A 4 -27.46 0.65 -8.90
C GLY A 4 -26.83 1.41 -7.73
N PRO A 5 -25.58 1.86 -7.84
CA PRO A 5 -24.90 2.61 -6.78
C PRO A 5 -25.66 3.90 -6.47
N GLY A 6 -25.95 4.06 -5.17
CA GLY A 6 -26.78 5.07 -4.49
C GLY A 6 -27.25 6.30 -5.28
N SER A 7 -28.57 6.44 -5.41
CA SER A 7 -29.18 7.75 -5.72
C SER A 7 -28.72 8.81 -4.70
N SER A 8 -28.52 10.05 -5.14
CA SER A 8 -28.07 11.16 -4.26
C SER A 8 -28.95 11.38 -3.02
N SER A 9 -30.22 10.95 -3.05
CA SER A 9 -31.13 11.01 -1.91
C SER A 9 -30.78 10.03 -0.77
N ILE A 10 -30.09 8.93 -1.05
CA ILE A 10 -29.72 7.94 -0.02
C ILE A 10 -28.51 8.42 0.79
N ILE A 11 -27.51 9.00 0.12
CA ILE A 11 -26.24 9.39 0.74
C ILE A 11 -26.39 10.53 1.76
N PHE A 12 -27.29 11.48 1.50
CA PHE A 12 -27.56 12.60 2.41
C PHE A 12 -28.69 12.32 3.41
N ARG A 13 -29.18 11.08 3.49
CA ARG A 13 -30.27 10.73 4.40
C ARG A 13 -29.78 10.83 5.85
N THR A 14 -30.51 11.56 6.69
CA THR A 14 -30.25 11.58 8.13
C THR A 14 -30.67 10.25 8.76
N SER A 15 -30.01 9.89 9.86
CA SER A 15 -30.23 8.64 10.58
C SER A 15 -30.69 8.92 12.00
N LYS A 16 -31.78 8.28 12.43
CA LYS A 16 -32.21 8.32 13.84
C LYS A 16 -31.22 7.62 14.77
N LEU A 17 -30.45 6.66 14.24
CA LEU A 17 -29.40 5.98 15.00
C LEU A 17 -28.24 6.93 15.33
N TYR A 18 -28.01 7.92 14.46
CA TYR A 18 -26.95 8.92 14.60
C TYR A 18 -27.55 10.33 14.54
N PRO A 19 -28.09 10.84 15.67
CA PRO A 19 -28.74 12.17 15.72
C PRO A 19 -27.86 13.32 15.22
N LEU A 20 -26.54 13.16 15.29
CA LEU A 20 -25.56 14.11 14.76
C LEU A 20 -25.78 14.41 13.27
N THR A 21 -26.30 13.45 12.50
CA THR A 21 -26.63 13.64 11.07
C THR A 21 -27.66 14.74 10.85
N GLU A 22 -28.61 14.94 11.77
CA GLU A 22 -29.62 16.00 11.68
C GLU A 22 -29.03 17.39 11.95
N ALA A 23 -28.06 17.48 12.86
CA ALA A 23 -27.33 18.71 13.12
C ALA A 23 -26.42 19.06 11.95
N LEU A 24 -25.70 18.08 11.40
CA LEU A 24 -24.85 18.25 10.22
C LEU A 24 -25.65 18.67 8.98
N ALA A 25 -26.87 18.14 8.79
CA ALA A 25 -27.75 18.56 7.70
C ALA A 25 -28.15 20.04 7.73
N LYS A 26 -28.02 20.70 8.89
CA LYS A 26 -28.32 22.14 9.06
C LYS A 26 -27.10 23.04 8.83
N VAL A 27 -25.90 22.48 8.71
CA VAL A 27 -24.67 23.25 8.43
C VAL A 27 -24.77 23.85 7.02
N PRO A 28 -24.59 25.17 6.85
CA PRO A 28 -24.77 25.86 5.57
C PRO A 28 -24.02 25.23 4.39
N GLU A 29 -22.82 24.72 4.66
CA GLU A 29 -21.94 24.15 3.67
C GLU A 29 -22.51 22.84 3.07
N PHE A 30 -23.27 22.06 3.86
CA PHE A 30 -23.99 20.88 3.36
C PHE A 30 -25.29 21.23 2.62
N GLN A 31 -25.96 22.32 2.98
CA GLN A 31 -27.14 22.80 2.26
C GLN A 31 -26.82 23.23 0.83
N SER A 32 -25.59 23.71 0.58
CA SER A 32 -25.10 24.03 -0.76
C SER A 32 -24.80 22.79 -1.61
N ALA A 33 -24.29 21.72 -0.99
CA ALA A 33 -23.89 20.47 -1.66
C ALA A 33 -25.10 19.62 -2.07
N THR A 34 -26.12 19.52 -1.21
CA THR A 34 -27.37 18.75 -1.49
C THR A 34 -28.14 19.26 -2.71
N ARG A 35 -27.98 20.54 -3.09
CA ARG A 35 -28.58 21.13 -4.30
C ARG A 35 -27.90 20.68 -5.60
N ARG A 36 -26.62 20.30 -5.56
CA ARG A 36 -25.87 19.78 -6.71
C ARG A 36 -25.93 18.26 -6.67
N LYS A 37 -26.80 17.63 -7.47
CA LYS A 37 -27.11 16.18 -7.50
C LYS A 37 -25.94 15.23 -7.87
N SER A 38 -24.69 15.55 -7.54
CA SER A 38 -23.50 14.73 -7.85
C SER A 38 -22.97 14.05 -6.60
N TRP A 39 -23.39 12.82 -6.36
CA TRP A 39 -22.88 11.96 -5.28
C TRP A 39 -21.39 11.65 -5.38
N LYS A 40 -20.80 11.64 -6.59
CA LYS A 40 -19.38 11.37 -6.86
C LYS A 40 -18.40 12.46 -6.37
N LYS A 41 -18.90 13.49 -5.68
CA LYS A 41 -18.15 14.70 -5.27
C LYS A 41 -18.60 15.23 -3.90
N CYS A 42 -18.84 14.33 -2.93
CA CYS A 42 -19.10 14.80 -1.57
C CYS A 42 -17.80 15.24 -0.92
N ASP A 43 -17.54 16.54 -0.97
CA ASP A 43 -16.28 17.16 -0.56
C ASP A 43 -16.11 17.26 0.99
N ARG A 44 -17.07 16.73 1.77
CA ARG A 44 -17.13 16.83 3.23
C ARG A 44 -17.79 15.59 3.82
N ILE A 45 -17.08 14.85 4.65
CA ILE A 45 -17.61 13.67 5.34
C ILE A 45 -17.25 13.79 6.81
N ASP A 46 -18.21 13.54 7.70
CA ASP A 46 -18.06 13.54 9.14
C ASP A 46 -18.31 12.13 9.70
N ILE A 47 -17.57 11.73 10.73
CA ILE A 47 -17.87 10.48 11.46
C ILE A 47 -19.02 10.77 12.41
N VAL A 48 -20.05 9.92 12.39
CA VAL A 48 -21.27 10.13 13.17
C VAL A 48 -21.56 9.04 14.20
N SER A 49 -20.76 7.97 14.21
CA SER A 49 -20.87 6.86 15.17
C SER A 49 -19.93 7.03 16.36
N PRO A 50 -20.44 7.30 17.58
CA PRO A 50 -19.61 7.33 18.78
C PRO A 50 -18.94 5.99 19.06
N SER A 51 -19.67 4.88 18.84
CA SER A 51 -19.13 3.53 19.04
C SER A 51 -17.93 3.24 18.15
N LEU A 52 -17.92 3.74 16.91
CA LEU A 52 -16.75 3.56 16.02
C LEU A 52 -15.52 4.29 16.57
N CYS A 53 -15.70 5.52 17.04
CA CYS A 53 -14.60 6.30 17.62
C CYS A 53 -14.06 5.63 18.90
N ASP A 54 -14.95 5.20 19.79
CA ASP A 54 -14.58 4.53 21.05
C ASP A 54 -13.86 3.20 20.79
N ASP A 55 -14.41 2.35 19.89
CA ASP A 55 -13.79 1.07 19.49
C ASP A 55 -12.39 1.30 18.90
N ALA A 56 -12.23 2.27 18.00
CA ALA A 56 -10.95 2.58 17.36
C ALA A 56 -9.90 3.08 18.35
N ILE A 57 -10.28 3.96 19.29
CA ILE A 57 -9.36 4.46 20.32
C ILE A 57 -8.99 3.36 21.31
N GLN A 58 -9.94 2.53 21.74
CA GLN A 58 -9.64 1.41 22.63
C GLN A 58 -8.70 0.39 21.97
N TYR A 59 -8.91 0.12 20.68
CA TYR A 59 -8.05 -0.77 19.90
C TYR A 59 -6.62 -0.23 19.75
N LEU A 60 -6.47 1.09 19.59
CA LEU A 60 -5.18 1.78 19.53
C LEU A 60 -4.54 2.06 20.89
N ALA A 61 -5.27 1.94 21.99
CA ALA A 61 -4.84 2.40 23.31
C ALA A 61 -3.41 1.97 23.68
N PRO A 62 -2.98 0.70 23.47
CA PRO A 62 -1.61 0.28 23.79
C PRO A 62 -0.51 1.08 23.06
N ARG A 63 -0.80 1.61 21.87
CA ARG A 63 0.13 2.38 21.04
C ARG A 63 0.06 3.89 21.31
N LEU A 64 -1.07 4.36 21.86
CA LEU A 64 -1.32 5.77 22.16
C LEU A 64 -1.09 6.16 23.62
N GLU A 65 -0.97 5.19 24.54
CA GLU A 65 -0.79 5.45 25.97
C GLU A 65 0.41 6.37 26.26
N THR A 66 1.50 6.21 25.50
CA THR A 66 2.71 7.05 25.58
C THR A 66 2.51 8.50 25.16
N TYR A 67 1.37 8.85 24.56
CA TYR A 67 1.01 10.20 24.13
C TYR A 67 0.06 10.90 25.12
N ARG A 68 -0.25 10.32 26.28
CA ARG A 68 -1.06 11.02 27.29
C ARG A 68 -0.40 12.34 27.68
N GLY A 69 -1.19 13.41 27.73
CA GLY A 69 -0.71 14.76 28.01
C GLY A 69 0.05 15.42 26.86
N CYS A 70 0.06 14.86 25.64
CA CYS A 70 0.65 15.53 24.48
C CYS A 70 -0.13 16.79 24.07
N ASP A 71 0.43 17.60 23.17
CA ASP A 71 -0.38 18.54 22.41
C ASP A 71 -0.99 17.82 21.19
N VAL A 72 -2.18 18.23 20.77
CA VAL A 72 -2.87 17.66 19.62
C VAL A 72 -3.13 18.75 18.59
N ILE A 73 -2.78 18.48 17.33
CA ILE A 73 -3.23 19.25 16.17
C ILE A 73 -4.30 18.41 15.47
N ASP A 74 -5.52 18.90 15.43
CA ASP A 74 -6.66 18.25 14.78
C ASP A 74 -7.07 19.03 13.53
N ILE A 75 -6.93 18.37 12.39
CA ILE A 75 -7.12 18.91 11.05
C ILE A 75 -8.56 18.65 10.62
N ASN A 76 -9.29 19.70 10.26
CA ASN A 76 -10.63 19.60 9.68
C ASN A 76 -11.61 18.78 10.57
N PRO A 77 -11.72 19.10 11.87
CA PRO A 77 -12.44 18.28 12.84
C PRO A 77 -13.96 18.21 12.60
N GLY A 78 -14.54 19.12 11.81
CA GLY A 78 -15.96 19.12 11.48
C GLY A 78 -16.86 19.11 12.72
N ALA A 79 -17.69 18.06 12.88
CA ALA A 79 -18.55 17.89 14.05
C ALA A 79 -17.81 17.56 15.37
N CYS A 80 -16.49 17.43 15.35
CA CYS A 80 -15.64 17.20 16.51
C CYS A 80 -15.93 15.89 17.28
N LEU A 81 -16.62 14.90 16.70
CA LEU A 81 -16.91 13.64 17.39
C LEU A 81 -15.61 12.85 17.67
N TRP A 82 -14.77 12.70 16.64
CA TRP A 82 -13.44 12.10 16.78
C TRP A 82 -12.55 12.92 17.72
N SER A 83 -12.53 14.25 17.55
CA SER A 83 -11.77 15.19 18.36
C SER A 83 -12.07 15.05 19.85
N GLN A 84 -13.35 14.96 20.22
CA GLN A 84 -13.77 14.75 21.60
C GLN A 84 -13.32 13.38 22.13
N THR A 85 -13.44 12.34 21.31
CA THR A 85 -13.03 10.98 21.71
C THR A 85 -11.54 10.91 22.00
N ILE A 86 -10.70 11.40 21.08
CA ILE A 86 -9.25 11.40 21.25
C ILE A 86 -8.80 12.33 22.39
N HIS A 87 -9.48 13.47 22.59
CA HIS A 87 -9.21 14.37 23.71
C HIS A 87 -9.46 13.68 25.06
N ARG A 88 -10.60 12.99 25.20
CA ARG A 88 -10.93 12.24 26.43
C ARG A 88 -9.88 11.19 26.73
N PHE A 89 -9.40 10.49 25.71
CA PHE A 89 -8.36 9.48 25.89
C PHE A 89 -7.00 10.09 26.22
N LEU A 90 -6.50 11.05 25.44
CA LEU A 90 -5.13 11.58 25.60
C LEU A 90 -4.99 12.59 26.72
N GLN A 91 -6.06 13.27 27.14
CA GLN A 91 -6.01 14.35 28.12
C GLN A 91 -4.93 15.41 27.78
N PRO A 92 -4.95 15.97 26.55
CA PRO A 92 -3.86 16.78 26.04
C PRO A 92 -3.58 18.02 26.88
N ARG A 93 -2.41 18.65 26.74
CA ARG A 93 -2.15 19.98 27.34
C ARG A 93 -2.88 21.07 26.55
N ARG A 94 -2.82 21.00 25.22
CA ARG A 94 -3.63 21.78 24.30
C ARG A 94 -4.11 20.93 23.12
N HIS A 95 -5.33 21.19 22.67
CA HIS A 95 -5.93 20.52 21.52
C HIS A 95 -6.37 21.59 20.51
N LEU A 96 -5.58 21.79 19.47
CA LEU A 96 -5.84 22.78 18.42
C LEU A 96 -6.77 22.19 17.35
N LEU A 97 -7.92 22.83 17.15
CA LEU A 97 -8.92 22.54 16.12
C LEU A 97 -8.71 23.50 14.95
N LEU A 98 -8.22 22.99 13.81
CA LEU A 98 -8.03 23.75 12.57
C LEU A 98 -9.23 23.53 11.65
N GLU A 99 -10.24 24.40 11.74
CA GLU A 99 -11.46 24.34 10.91
C GLU A 99 -11.73 25.69 10.24
N PRO A 100 -11.35 25.85 8.95
CA PRO A 100 -11.57 27.08 8.21
C PRO A 100 -13.05 27.35 7.89
N GLU A 101 -13.93 26.34 7.89
CA GLU A 101 -15.38 26.53 7.71
C GLU A 101 -16.07 26.98 8.98
N THR A 102 -16.55 28.22 8.99
CA THR A 102 -17.21 28.81 10.16
C THR A 102 -18.60 28.22 10.42
N GLY A 103 -19.24 27.53 9.46
CA GLY A 103 -20.52 26.85 9.70
C GLY A 103 -20.47 25.74 10.74
N TYR A 104 -19.28 25.20 11.03
CA TYR A 104 -19.06 24.25 12.12
C TYR A 104 -18.85 24.92 13.48
N TYR A 105 -18.52 26.22 13.50
CA TYR A 105 -18.07 26.89 14.71
C TYR A 105 -19.15 26.93 15.80
N GLU A 106 -20.30 27.54 15.51
CA GLU A 106 -21.32 27.79 16.53
C GLU A 106 -21.87 26.52 17.18
N ASN A 107 -22.14 25.47 16.38
CA ASN A 107 -22.82 24.27 16.88
C ASN A 107 -21.88 23.21 17.45
N PHE A 108 -20.61 23.16 17.01
CA PHE A 108 -19.71 22.05 17.35
C PHE A 108 -18.44 22.51 18.06
N ILE A 109 -17.78 23.57 17.60
CA ILE A 109 -16.46 23.98 18.10
C ILE A 109 -16.60 24.89 19.33
N LYS A 110 -17.46 25.91 19.25
CA LYS A 110 -17.66 26.90 20.31
C LYS A 110 -18.02 26.27 21.66
N PRO A 111 -18.93 25.27 21.74
CA PRO A 111 -19.22 24.59 23.00
C PRO A 111 -18.04 23.84 23.61
N LEU A 112 -16.99 23.54 22.84
CA LEU A 112 -15.76 22.91 23.33
C LEU A 112 -14.76 23.96 23.80
N THR A 113 -14.63 25.08 23.10
CA THR A 113 -13.64 26.12 23.42
C THR A 113 -14.05 27.01 24.59
N GLU A 114 -15.35 27.22 24.82
CA GLU A 114 -15.86 28.12 25.87
C GLU A 114 -16.07 27.43 27.24
N GLN A 115 -15.79 26.12 27.33
CA GLN A 115 -15.86 25.42 28.62
C GLN A 115 -14.85 26.00 29.61
N THR A 116 -15.22 26.01 30.89
CA THR A 116 -14.30 26.42 31.97
C THR A 116 -13.04 25.56 31.93
N ASN A 117 -11.88 26.21 31.89
CA ASN A 117 -10.57 25.55 31.75
C ASN A 117 -10.44 24.67 30.48
N SER A 118 -11.14 25.02 29.40
CA SER A 118 -11.02 24.31 28.13
C SER A 118 -9.58 24.31 27.64
N LYS A 119 -9.12 23.12 27.25
CA LYS A 119 -7.83 22.92 26.59
C LYS A 119 -7.94 22.97 25.07
N TYR A 120 -9.15 23.11 24.52
CA TYR A 120 -9.37 23.28 23.10
C TYR A 120 -8.99 24.70 22.67
N ARG A 121 -8.34 24.82 21.52
CA ARG A 121 -8.05 26.08 20.85
C ARG A 121 -8.57 25.99 19.43
N TYR A 122 -9.11 27.07 18.90
CA TYR A 122 -9.70 27.10 17.57
C TYR A 122 -8.95 28.07 16.67
N SER A 123 -8.79 27.69 15.40
CA SER A 123 -8.28 28.58 14.37
C SER A 123 -8.94 28.30 13.02
N THR A 124 -9.16 29.37 12.26
CA THR A 124 -9.64 29.35 10.86
C THR A 124 -8.50 29.19 9.85
N LEU A 125 -7.30 28.87 10.30
CA LEU A 125 -6.18 28.58 9.41
C LEU A 125 -6.49 27.36 8.53
N TRP A 126 -5.80 27.26 7.40
CA TRP A 126 -6.08 26.29 6.35
C TRP A 126 -5.06 25.15 6.36
N PRO A 127 -5.38 24.00 6.98
CA PRO A 127 -4.42 22.92 7.19
C PRO A 127 -4.13 22.09 5.92
N THR A 128 -4.96 22.18 4.89
CA THR A 128 -4.85 21.35 3.66
C THR A 128 -4.89 22.16 2.36
N HIS A 129 -4.91 23.50 2.43
CA HIS A 129 -5.02 24.37 1.26
C HIS A 129 -3.70 24.50 0.49
N PRO A 130 -3.66 24.41 -0.86
CA PRO A 130 -2.43 24.32 -1.64
C PRO A 130 -1.40 25.40 -1.38
N THR A 131 -1.85 26.65 -1.25
CA THR A 131 -0.96 27.80 -1.09
C THR A 131 -0.78 28.26 0.36
N ARG A 132 -1.68 27.85 1.27
CA ARG A 132 -1.69 28.32 2.67
C ARG A 132 -1.18 27.26 3.64
N TYR A 133 -1.05 26.01 3.19
CA TYR A 133 -0.57 24.86 3.96
C TYR A 133 0.68 25.20 4.79
N TRP A 134 1.77 25.64 4.15
CA TRP A 134 3.02 25.96 4.84
C TRP A 134 2.86 27.10 5.86
N GLN A 135 2.13 28.15 5.49
CA GLN A 135 1.89 29.31 6.37
C GLN A 135 1.08 28.93 7.61
N THR A 136 0.14 28.00 7.48
CA THR A 136 -0.63 27.47 8.62
C THR A 136 0.31 26.90 9.67
N TYR A 137 1.17 25.94 9.31
CA TYR A 137 2.05 25.28 10.28
C TYR A 137 3.17 26.19 10.82
N GLN A 138 3.51 27.28 10.14
CA GLN A 138 4.39 28.32 10.66
C GLN A 138 3.74 29.17 11.77
N LYS A 139 2.41 29.29 11.78
CA LYS A 139 1.66 30.20 12.68
C LYS A 139 1.09 29.53 13.94
N ILE A 140 0.99 28.20 13.98
CA ILE A 140 0.29 27.49 15.07
C ILE A 140 1.04 27.48 16.41
N PHE A 141 2.37 27.62 16.42
CA PHE A 141 3.18 27.61 17.66
C PHE A 141 3.45 29.04 18.14
N ASN A 142 2.46 29.68 18.78
CA ASN A 142 2.48 31.11 19.12
C ASN A 142 2.06 31.44 20.57
N ASP A 143 1.98 30.45 21.47
CA ASP A 143 1.46 30.52 22.85
C ASP A 143 -0.04 30.79 22.99
N GLU A 144 -0.73 31.28 21.97
CA GLU A 144 -2.19 31.39 21.94
C GLU A 144 -2.84 30.06 21.54
N LEU A 145 -2.41 29.51 20.40
CA LEU A 145 -2.88 28.24 19.85
C LEU A 145 -2.13 27.06 20.49
N LEU A 146 -0.85 26.88 20.16
CA LEU A 146 0.04 25.90 20.80
C LEU A 146 1.21 26.58 21.51
N PRO A 147 1.80 25.96 22.54
CA PRO A 147 2.98 26.51 23.19
C PRO A 147 4.10 26.73 22.16
N LYS A 148 4.82 27.85 22.24
CA LYS A 148 5.98 28.08 21.38
C LYS A 148 7.01 26.98 21.56
N ARG A 149 7.64 26.58 20.46
CA ARG A 149 8.66 25.54 20.41
C ARG A 149 9.81 26.01 19.55
N GLN A 150 11.04 25.75 20.00
CA GLN A 150 12.25 26.01 19.22
C GLN A 150 12.57 24.78 18.35
N PRO A 151 12.70 24.94 17.02
CA PRO A 151 13.14 23.85 16.15
C PRO A 151 14.47 23.28 16.62
N LEU A 152 14.63 21.95 16.50
CA LEU A 152 15.92 21.32 16.77
C LEU A 152 16.95 21.68 15.68
N SER A 153 18.23 21.61 16.05
CA SER A 153 19.33 21.79 15.08
C SER A 153 19.25 20.72 13.98
N PRO A 154 19.59 21.01 12.71
CA PRO A 154 19.56 20.03 11.62
C PRO A 154 20.32 18.72 11.90
N ASP A 155 21.36 18.78 12.73
CA ASP A 155 22.21 17.63 13.08
C ASP A 155 21.81 16.96 14.41
N ASP A 156 20.70 17.38 15.04
CA ASP A 156 20.25 16.83 16.31
C ASP A 156 19.68 15.41 16.13
N PRO A 157 20.24 14.38 16.80
CA PRO A 157 19.76 13.00 16.66
C PRO A 157 18.30 12.80 17.11
N ALA A 158 17.77 13.68 17.97
CA ALA A 158 16.37 13.64 18.39
C ALA A 158 15.39 13.93 17.25
N LEU A 159 15.83 14.56 16.15
CA LEU A 159 15.03 14.74 14.94
C LEU A 159 14.58 13.41 14.32
N ARG A 160 15.36 12.34 14.51
CA ARG A 160 15.03 10.99 14.01
C ARG A 160 14.35 10.12 15.06
N LYS A 161 14.00 10.66 16.23
CA LYS A 161 13.32 9.92 17.30
C LYS A 161 11.82 10.27 17.36
N PRO A 162 10.96 9.32 17.77
CA PRO A 162 9.54 9.56 17.94
C PRO A 162 9.26 10.68 18.95
N ASN A 163 8.51 11.69 18.53
CA ASN A 163 8.02 12.77 19.38
C ASN A 163 6.70 12.34 20.03
N ARG A 164 6.72 12.11 21.35
CA ARG A 164 5.54 11.74 22.15
C ARG A 164 4.82 12.94 22.78
N THR A 165 5.31 14.15 22.56
CA THR A 165 4.75 15.41 23.08
C THR A 165 3.79 16.09 22.11
N LEU A 166 3.65 15.56 20.90
CA LEU A 166 2.79 16.08 19.86
C LEU A 166 2.17 14.92 19.08
N LEU A 167 0.87 15.01 18.81
CA LEU A 167 0.15 14.10 17.94
C LEU A 167 -0.61 14.92 16.89
N ILE A 168 -0.62 14.44 15.66
CA ILE A 168 -1.49 14.98 14.62
C ILE A 168 -2.64 14.03 14.35
N THR A 169 -3.83 14.57 14.18
CA THR A 169 -5.00 13.82 13.76
C THR A 169 -5.91 14.65 12.89
N GLY A 170 -6.94 14.04 12.30
CA GLY A 170 -7.99 14.77 11.62
C GLY A 170 -8.53 14.08 10.38
N ASN A 171 -9.24 14.85 9.55
CA ASN A 171 -9.90 14.37 8.35
C ASN A 171 -9.28 15.01 7.09
N LEU A 172 -8.64 14.18 6.27
CA LEU A 172 -7.99 14.63 5.03
C LEU A 172 -8.93 14.64 3.82
N HIS A 173 -10.19 14.19 3.95
CA HIS A 173 -11.16 14.17 2.84
C HIS A 173 -11.85 15.52 2.62
N ARG A 174 -11.62 16.52 3.46
CA ARG A 174 -12.34 17.79 3.38
C ARG A 174 -11.76 18.68 2.28
N LEU A 175 -12.50 18.80 1.17
CA LEU A 175 -12.19 19.67 0.05
C LEU A 175 -13.00 20.97 0.19
N TYR A 176 -12.30 22.07 0.40
CA TYR A 176 -12.93 23.37 0.59
C TYR A 176 -12.84 24.19 -0.71
N LYS A 177 -13.92 24.88 -1.08
CA LYS A 177 -13.92 25.88 -2.16
C LYS A 177 -13.85 27.29 -1.59
N GLU A 178 -12.90 28.08 -2.08
CA GLU A 178 -12.79 29.52 -1.79
C GLU A 178 -13.47 30.33 -2.90
N SER A 179 -14.17 31.41 -2.53
CA SER A 179 -15.01 32.19 -3.45
C SER A 179 -14.24 33.07 -4.46
N ASP A 180 -12.93 33.32 -4.26
CA ASP A 180 -12.22 34.41 -4.96
C ASP A 180 -10.87 34.06 -5.62
N VAL A 181 -10.52 32.77 -5.85
CA VAL A 181 -9.18 32.44 -6.41
C VAL A 181 -9.19 31.31 -7.43
N ARG A 182 -8.40 31.45 -8.50
CA ARG A 182 -8.16 30.46 -9.58
C ARG A 182 -7.70 29.07 -9.11
N HIS A 183 -7.23 28.92 -7.87
CA HIS A 183 -6.70 27.66 -7.31
C HIS A 183 -7.55 27.08 -6.15
N GLY A 184 -8.82 27.50 -6.03
CA GLY A 184 -9.68 27.30 -4.84
C GLY A 184 -10.15 25.87 -4.53
N ILE A 185 -9.22 24.92 -4.31
CA ILE A 185 -9.52 23.56 -3.81
C ILE A 185 -8.41 23.12 -2.85
N ALA A 186 -8.74 22.46 -1.73
CA ALA A 186 -7.75 21.78 -0.89
C ALA A 186 -7.00 20.68 -1.66
N PHE A 187 -5.79 20.31 -1.21
CA PHE A 187 -5.08 19.17 -1.80
C PHE A 187 -5.91 17.88 -1.66
N PRO A 188 -5.90 16.98 -2.67
CA PRO A 188 -6.43 15.63 -2.51
C PRO A 188 -5.76 14.93 -1.32
N SER A 189 -6.52 14.12 -0.58
CA SER A 189 -6.08 13.50 0.68
C SER A 189 -4.71 12.82 0.59
N CYS A 190 -4.46 12.09 -0.50
CA CYS A 190 -3.19 11.41 -0.74
C CYS A 190 -2.03 12.40 -0.93
N LEU A 191 -2.24 13.53 -1.60
CA LEU A 191 -1.20 14.54 -1.80
C LEU A 191 -0.84 15.25 -0.50
N THR A 192 -1.83 15.62 0.31
CA THR A 192 -1.59 16.17 1.66
C THR A 192 -0.80 15.19 2.51
N LEU A 193 -1.22 13.92 2.52
CA LEU A 193 -0.51 12.87 3.26
C LEU A 193 0.93 12.70 2.74
N SER A 194 1.14 12.75 1.41
CA SER A 194 2.48 12.75 0.80
C SER A 194 3.36 13.85 1.37
N HIS A 195 2.88 15.10 1.38
CA HIS A 195 3.63 16.23 1.90
C HIS A 195 4.01 16.07 3.37
N MET A 196 3.12 15.50 4.19
CA MET A 196 3.42 15.24 5.60
C MET A 196 4.46 14.14 5.79
N MET A 197 4.41 13.06 4.98
CA MET A 197 5.43 12.00 5.00
C MET A 197 6.81 12.52 4.58
N HIS A 198 6.87 13.32 3.52
CA HIS A 198 8.10 13.98 3.08
C HIS A 198 8.63 14.98 4.12
N ALA A 199 7.73 15.72 4.80
CA ALA A 199 8.12 16.60 5.90
C ALA A 199 8.77 15.84 7.06
N ALA A 200 8.35 14.59 7.32
CA ALA A 200 8.99 13.72 8.30
C ALA A 200 10.41 13.31 7.89
N HIS A 201 10.66 13.12 6.59
CA HIS A 201 11.99 12.84 6.07
C HIS A 201 12.92 14.07 6.15
N MET A 202 12.41 15.24 5.75
CA MET A 202 13.14 16.52 5.77
C MET A 202 13.22 17.19 7.14
N ASN A 203 12.54 16.66 8.15
CA ASN A 203 12.42 17.28 9.48
C ASN A 203 11.86 18.72 9.45
N THR A 204 10.85 18.95 8.62
CA THR A 204 10.19 20.26 8.46
C THR A 204 8.78 20.28 9.10
N LEU A 205 8.14 21.44 9.13
CA LEU A 205 6.81 21.64 9.72
C LEU A 205 6.79 21.21 11.20
N PHE A 206 5.81 20.39 11.59
CA PHE A 206 5.71 19.83 12.94
C PHE A 206 6.76 18.72 13.21
N HIS A 207 7.50 18.25 12.20
CA HIS A 207 8.61 17.31 12.38
C HIS A 207 9.95 17.97 12.73
N SER A 208 10.01 19.31 12.75
CA SER A 208 11.18 20.06 13.21
C SER A 208 11.46 19.91 14.72
N TYR A 209 10.62 19.15 15.42
CA TYR A 209 10.73 18.83 16.84
C TYR A 209 10.86 17.31 17.10
N GLY A 210 11.19 16.52 16.07
CA GLY A 210 11.19 15.04 16.11
C GLY A 210 10.04 14.41 15.30
N LEU A 211 10.02 13.08 15.20
CA LEU A 211 9.08 12.35 14.35
C LEU A 211 7.69 12.27 14.98
N VAL A 212 6.73 13.01 14.43
CA VAL A 212 5.34 13.08 14.93
C VAL A 212 4.49 11.98 14.30
N LYS A 213 3.80 11.22 15.14
CA LYS A 213 2.78 10.23 14.71
C LYS A 213 1.52 10.94 14.22
N MET A 214 0.88 10.35 13.22
CA MET A 214 -0.33 10.92 12.60
C MET A 214 -1.47 9.88 12.54
N LEU A 215 -2.70 10.33 12.80
CA LEU A 215 -3.93 9.52 12.73
C LEU A 215 -4.95 10.21 11.83
N PHE A 216 -5.20 9.67 10.63
CA PHE A 216 -6.03 10.37 9.64
C PHE A 216 -7.22 9.57 9.16
N TRP A 217 -8.35 10.25 9.06
CA TRP A 217 -9.50 9.77 8.29
C TRP A 217 -9.33 10.13 6.81
N LEU A 218 -9.47 9.13 5.95
CA LEU A 218 -9.40 9.23 4.49
C LEU A 218 -10.63 8.55 3.87
N PRO A 219 -11.02 8.94 2.64
CA PRO A 219 -12.01 8.17 1.90
C PRO A 219 -11.51 6.75 1.64
N ALA A 220 -12.39 5.76 1.71
CA ALA A 220 -12.00 4.36 1.50
C ALA A 220 -11.48 4.11 0.07
N GLU A 221 -11.84 4.98 -0.89
CA GLU A 221 -11.34 4.99 -2.26
C GLU A 221 -9.83 5.29 -2.33
N ALA A 222 -9.28 6.05 -1.38
CA ALA A 222 -7.85 6.33 -1.31
C ALA A 222 -7.03 5.06 -0.97
N ARG A 223 -7.68 3.97 -0.52
CA ARG A 223 -7.00 2.73 -0.12
C ARG A 223 -6.13 2.17 -1.23
N GLY A 224 -6.61 2.11 -2.49
CA GLY A 224 -5.80 1.58 -3.60
C GLY A 224 -4.51 2.38 -3.83
N THR A 225 -4.53 3.68 -3.57
CA THR A 225 -3.35 4.55 -3.68
C THR A 225 -2.46 4.51 -2.44
N VAL A 226 -3.00 4.31 -1.23
CA VAL A 226 -2.20 4.38 0.01
C VAL A 226 -1.71 3.01 0.47
N LEU A 227 -2.58 2.01 0.37
CA LEU A 227 -2.37 0.61 0.78
C LEU A 227 -2.70 -0.29 -0.42
N PRO A 228 -1.76 -0.41 -1.39
CA PRO A 228 -2.01 -1.07 -2.66
C PRO A 228 -2.34 -2.54 -2.41
N TRP A 229 -3.32 -3.05 -3.14
CA TRP A 229 -3.91 -4.35 -2.89
C TRP A 229 -3.11 -5.49 -3.51
N HIS A 230 -2.39 -5.22 -4.61
CA HIS A 230 -1.48 -6.16 -5.25
C HIS A 230 -0.26 -5.43 -5.82
N ASP A 231 0.80 -6.16 -6.21
CA ASP A 231 2.06 -5.56 -6.65
C ASP A 231 1.92 -4.56 -7.81
N GLY A 232 1.04 -4.86 -8.78
CA GLY A 232 0.80 -4.05 -9.96
C GLY A 232 0.09 -2.72 -9.71
N GLU A 233 -0.52 -2.51 -8.54
CA GLU A 233 -1.10 -1.23 -8.14
C GLU A 233 -0.03 -0.27 -7.58
N ARG A 234 1.17 -0.77 -7.24
CA ARG A 234 2.22 0.06 -6.68
C ARG A 234 2.63 1.15 -7.67
N VAL A 235 2.67 2.37 -7.14
CA VAL A 235 3.15 3.58 -7.81
C VAL A 235 4.15 4.27 -6.89
N THR A 236 4.79 5.34 -7.40
CA THR A 236 5.78 6.15 -6.68
C THR A 236 5.36 6.46 -5.25
N TYR A 237 4.09 6.82 -5.04
CA TYR A 237 3.54 7.12 -3.73
C TYR A 237 3.80 6.00 -2.71
N ASN A 238 3.48 4.74 -3.07
CA ASN A 238 3.61 3.59 -2.17
C ASN A 238 5.07 3.24 -1.93
N ALA A 239 5.90 3.26 -2.97
CA ALA A 239 7.32 2.96 -2.84
C ALA A 239 8.01 3.97 -1.92
N THR A 240 7.72 5.26 -2.08
CA THR A 240 8.20 6.30 -1.17
C THR A 240 7.67 6.09 0.25
N SER A 241 6.37 5.85 0.39
CA SER A 241 5.75 5.67 1.71
C SER A 241 6.30 4.47 2.46
N ASP A 242 6.53 3.34 1.76
CA ASP A 242 7.12 2.12 2.33
C ASP A 242 8.47 2.41 3.00
N VAL A 243 9.25 3.30 2.41
CA VAL A 243 10.61 3.63 2.84
C VAL A 243 10.58 4.65 3.99
N LEU A 244 9.67 5.63 3.95
CA LEU A 244 9.61 6.74 4.91
C LEU A 244 8.78 6.46 6.17
N VAL A 245 7.69 5.69 6.07
CA VAL A 245 6.70 5.53 7.14
C VAL A 245 6.22 4.08 7.29
N ASP A 246 5.73 3.76 8.48
CA ASP A 246 4.90 2.60 8.73
C ASP A 246 3.42 3.02 8.71
N MET A 247 2.63 2.42 7.81
CA MET A 247 1.21 2.71 7.66
C MET A 247 0.36 1.48 7.97
N ALA A 248 -0.73 1.68 8.72
CA ALA A 248 -1.70 0.63 9.03
C ALA A 248 -3.13 1.18 9.06
N GLU A 249 -4.07 0.48 8.42
CA GLU A 249 -5.49 0.77 8.55
C GLU A 249 -5.98 0.28 9.91
N ILE A 250 -6.56 1.18 10.71
CA ILE A 250 -7.06 0.90 12.06
C ILE A 250 -8.51 0.46 12.01
N ALA A 251 -9.31 1.18 11.23
CA ALA A 251 -10.73 0.94 11.05
C ALA A 251 -11.13 1.43 9.66
N GLY A 252 -12.10 0.79 9.04
CA GLY A 252 -12.61 1.26 7.76
C GLY A 252 -13.72 0.41 7.23
N VAL A 253 -14.47 0.94 6.27
CA VAL A 253 -15.47 0.15 5.57
C VAL A 253 -14.73 -0.89 4.73
N PRO A 254 -14.99 -2.20 4.92
CA PRO A 254 -14.36 -3.24 4.13
C PRO A 254 -14.54 -3.00 2.63
N ARG A 255 -13.50 -3.27 1.84
CA ARG A 255 -13.57 -3.13 0.38
C ARG A 255 -14.66 -4.05 -0.15
N ARG A 256 -15.62 -3.50 -0.89
CA ARG A 256 -16.61 -4.29 -1.62
C ARG A 256 -15.92 -4.89 -2.85
N THR A 257 -15.94 -6.21 -2.96
CA THR A 257 -15.42 -6.94 -4.13
C THR A 257 -16.56 -7.38 -5.06
N GLU A 258 -17.81 -7.27 -4.62
CA GLU A 258 -19.00 -7.59 -5.40
C GLU A 258 -19.15 -6.64 -6.60
N GLY A 259 -19.33 -7.20 -7.80
CA GLY A 259 -19.56 -6.42 -9.03
C GLY A 259 -18.31 -5.98 -9.79
N LEU A 260 -17.11 -6.13 -9.22
CA LEU A 260 -15.88 -6.03 -10.01
C LEU A 260 -15.88 -7.11 -11.08
N ALA A 261 -15.50 -6.73 -12.30
CA ALA A 261 -15.54 -7.64 -13.43
C ALA A 261 -14.54 -8.79 -13.21
N LYS A 262 -15.04 -10.01 -13.04
CA LYS A 262 -14.24 -11.25 -12.93
C LYS A 262 -13.26 -11.46 -14.10
N LYS A 263 -13.50 -10.77 -15.22
CA LYS A 263 -12.71 -10.83 -16.45
C LYS A 263 -11.91 -9.55 -16.75
N SER A 264 -11.99 -8.51 -15.92
CA SER A 264 -11.26 -7.28 -16.22
C SER A 264 -9.78 -7.47 -15.96
N TRP A 265 -9.02 -7.39 -17.05
CA TRP A 265 -7.57 -7.35 -17.04
C TRP A 265 -7.06 -5.90 -16.93
N ALA A 266 -7.92 -4.90 -16.74
CA ALA A 266 -7.47 -3.55 -16.40
C ALA A 266 -6.88 -3.56 -14.97
N VAL A 267 -5.72 -2.96 -14.77
CA VAL A 267 -5.03 -2.95 -13.46
C VAL A 267 -5.92 -2.40 -12.33
N VAL A 268 -6.88 -1.52 -12.66
CA VAL A 268 -7.77 -0.84 -11.72
C VAL A 268 -8.93 -1.71 -11.22
N ASP A 269 -9.33 -2.74 -11.98
CA ASP A 269 -10.47 -3.60 -11.64
C ASP A 269 -10.06 -5.01 -11.15
N ARG A 270 -8.75 -5.28 -11.12
CA ARG A 270 -8.22 -6.61 -10.79
C ARG A 270 -8.33 -6.89 -9.30
N GLN A 271 -8.68 -8.14 -8.99
CA GLN A 271 -8.74 -8.65 -7.63
C GLN A 271 -7.52 -9.52 -7.34
N ARG A 272 -6.96 -9.38 -6.14
CA ARG A 272 -5.97 -10.32 -5.60
C ARG A 272 -6.62 -11.67 -5.32
N LEU A 273 -5.81 -12.72 -5.32
CA LEU A 273 -6.28 -14.05 -4.96
C LEU A 273 -6.85 -14.08 -3.55
N HIS A 274 -8.06 -14.65 -3.41
CA HIS A 274 -8.70 -14.83 -2.10
C HIS A 274 -7.85 -15.67 -1.15
N LEU A 275 -7.10 -16.63 -1.69
CA LEU A 275 -6.14 -17.44 -0.93
C LEU A 275 -5.11 -16.55 -0.22
N MET A 276 -4.54 -15.59 -0.93
CA MET A 276 -3.51 -14.70 -0.39
C MET A 276 -4.06 -13.80 0.70
N ASP A 277 -5.23 -13.21 0.48
CA ASP A 277 -5.89 -12.38 1.50
C ASP A 277 -6.18 -13.21 2.77
N SER A 278 -6.63 -14.44 2.60
CA SER A 278 -6.90 -15.35 3.73
C SER A 278 -5.62 -15.73 4.49
N ILE A 279 -4.53 -16.05 3.78
CA ILE A 279 -3.22 -16.35 4.38
C ILE A 279 -2.68 -15.16 5.14
N SER A 280 -2.71 -13.97 4.51
CA SER A 280 -2.31 -12.71 5.11
C SER A 280 -3.09 -12.44 6.39
N SER A 281 -4.42 -12.59 6.35
CA SER A 281 -5.29 -12.47 7.52
C SER A 281 -4.97 -13.46 8.65
N LEU A 282 -4.73 -14.73 8.32
CA LEU A 282 -4.37 -15.73 9.33
C LEU A 282 -3.03 -15.42 10.00
N ARG A 283 -2.02 -15.00 9.23
CA ARG A 283 -0.71 -14.59 9.77
C ARG A 283 -0.81 -13.39 10.70
N VAL A 284 -1.60 -12.39 10.32
CA VAL A 284 -1.84 -11.20 11.14
C VAL A 284 -2.61 -11.58 12.40
N ALA A 285 -3.63 -12.45 12.30
CA ALA A 285 -4.37 -12.94 13.46
C ALA A 285 -3.48 -13.70 14.46
N ASP A 286 -2.54 -14.52 13.97
CA ASP A 286 -1.56 -15.21 14.82
C ASP A 286 -0.62 -14.20 15.52
N THR A 287 -0.19 -13.17 14.79
CA THR A 287 0.62 -12.06 15.34
C THR A 287 -0.14 -11.27 16.40
N MET A 288 -1.41 -10.94 16.14
CA MET A 288 -2.29 -10.26 17.10
C MET A 288 -2.47 -11.09 18.37
N LYS A 289 -2.70 -12.40 18.23
CA LYS A 289 -2.81 -13.33 19.37
C LYS A 289 -1.51 -13.34 20.19
N LYS A 290 -0.36 -13.41 19.54
CA LYS A 290 0.96 -13.35 20.20
C LYS A 290 1.19 -12.04 20.96
N ASN A 291 0.72 -10.93 20.40
CA ASN A 291 0.86 -9.59 20.98
C ASN A 291 -0.29 -9.18 21.91
N GLY A 292 -1.25 -10.06 22.18
CA GLY A 292 -2.39 -9.78 23.04
C GLY A 292 -3.39 -8.74 22.48
N ILE A 293 -3.37 -8.48 21.17
CA ILE A 293 -4.28 -7.54 20.51
C ILE A 293 -5.63 -8.24 20.31
N LYS A 294 -6.71 -7.62 20.82
CA LYS A 294 -8.07 -8.14 20.73
C LYS A 294 -8.97 -7.16 19.97
N MET A 295 -9.75 -7.68 19.02
CA MET A 295 -10.79 -6.92 18.32
C MET A 295 -12.11 -7.01 19.08
N PRO A 296 -12.94 -5.95 19.10
CA PRO A 296 -14.34 -6.04 19.51
C PRO A 296 -15.10 -7.03 18.61
N GLU A 297 -15.93 -7.91 19.18
CA GLU A 297 -16.60 -9.00 18.44
C GLU A 297 -17.45 -8.49 17.26
N HIS A 298 -18.16 -7.37 17.45
CA HIS A 298 -18.99 -6.75 16.41
C HIS A 298 -18.19 -6.00 15.32
N ARG A 299 -16.86 -5.91 15.47
CA ARG A 299 -15.94 -5.26 14.52
C ARG A 299 -15.03 -6.24 13.78
N ILE A 300 -15.13 -7.53 14.04
CA ILE A 300 -14.36 -8.56 13.33
C ILE A 300 -14.85 -8.62 11.87
N PRO A 301 -13.98 -8.38 10.86
CA PRO A 301 -14.33 -8.49 9.46
C PRO A 301 -14.79 -9.90 9.08
N ASP A 302 -15.77 -10.00 8.19
CA ASP A 302 -16.28 -11.30 7.75
C ASP A 302 -15.24 -12.11 6.96
N THR A 303 -14.33 -11.43 6.28
CA THR A 303 -13.16 -12.05 5.62
C THR A 303 -12.27 -12.78 6.61
N LEU A 304 -11.97 -12.17 7.76
CA LEU A 304 -11.18 -12.78 8.82
C LEU A 304 -11.92 -13.98 9.45
N LYS A 305 -13.23 -13.83 9.74
CA LYS A 305 -14.05 -14.95 10.24
C LYS A 305 -14.04 -16.13 9.27
N ALA A 306 -14.20 -15.86 7.98
CA ALA A 306 -14.18 -16.87 6.93
C ALA A 306 -12.81 -17.55 6.80
N ALA A 307 -11.71 -16.79 6.90
CA ALA A 307 -10.36 -17.33 6.88
C ALA A 307 -10.10 -18.24 8.08
N GLN A 308 -10.45 -17.80 9.30
CA GLN A 308 -10.32 -18.60 10.52
C GLN A 308 -11.14 -19.89 10.46
N LYS A 309 -12.39 -19.82 9.97
CA LYS A 309 -13.26 -20.99 9.80
C LYS A 309 -12.69 -22.01 8.81
N ASN A 310 -11.98 -21.54 7.78
CA ASN A 310 -11.43 -22.39 6.72
C ASN A 310 -9.92 -22.63 6.86
N ARG A 311 -9.33 -22.41 8.04
CA ARG A 311 -7.88 -22.47 8.27
C ARG A 311 -7.23 -23.74 7.74
N ASP A 312 -7.71 -24.92 8.13
CA ASP A 312 -7.15 -26.21 7.69
C ASP A 312 -7.17 -26.37 6.16
N LYS A 313 -8.25 -25.91 5.53
CA LYS A 313 -8.40 -25.95 4.07
C LYS A 313 -7.38 -25.02 3.39
N ILE A 314 -7.18 -23.82 3.94
CA ILE A 314 -6.21 -22.84 3.47
C ILE A 314 -4.78 -23.39 3.62
N GLU A 315 -4.44 -23.88 4.81
CA GLU A 315 -3.11 -24.46 5.09
C GLU A 315 -2.80 -25.64 4.16
N LYS A 316 -3.78 -26.51 3.91
CA LYS A 316 -3.63 -27.61 2.95
C LYS A 316 -3.39 -27.12 1.51
N MET A 317 -4.09 -26.07 1.05
CA MET A 317 -3.84 -25.50 -0.28
C MET A 317 -2.45 -24.88 -0.37
N SER A 318 -2.02 -24.15 0.66
CA SER A 318 -0.68 -23.57 0.75
C SER A 318 0.41 -24.64 0.68
N GLN A 319 0.27 -25.73 1.43
CA GLN A 319 1.23 -26.85 1.42
C GLN A 319 1.34 -27.51 0.04
N ILE A 320 0.22 -27.72 -0.67
CA ILE A 320 0.24 -28.29 -2.03
C ILE A 320 0.98 -27.37 -3.02
N LEU A 321 0.97 -26.06 -2.79
CA LEU A 321 1.72 -25.07 -3.57
C LEU A 321 3.16 -24.84 -3.06
N HIS A 322 3.63 -25.62 -2.08
CA HIS A 322 4.94 -25.44 -1.43
C HIS A 322 5.11 -24.08 -0.73
N LEU A 323 4.05 -23.62 -0.07
CA LEU A 323 4.02 -22.40 0.75
C LEU A 323 3.90 -22.77 2.24
N PRO A 324 4.72 -22.19 3.14
CA PRO A 324 5.60 -21.04 2.93
C PRO A 324 6.98 -21.37 2.34
N VAL A 325 7.36 -20.62 1.30
CA VAL A 325 8.58 -20.82 0.48
C VAL A 325 9.87 -20.98 1.34
N VAL A 326 9.97 -20.28 2.46
CA VAL A 326 11.18 -20.24 3.30
C VAL A 326 11.31 -21.45 4.24
N GLN A 327 10.22 -22.03 4.74
CA GLN A 327 10.29 -23.03 5.82
C GLN A 327 10.59 -24.44 5.30
N ASP A 328 10.14 -24.78 4.10
CA ASP A 328 10.22 -26.15 3.55
C ASP A 328 11.53 -26.43 2.77
N THR A 329 12.61 -25.71 3.09
CA THR A 329 13.89 -25.81 2.36
C THR A 329 14.87 -26.74 3.08
N PRO A 330 15.47 -27.73 2.38
CA PRO A 330 16.40 -28.69 2.99
C PRO A 330 17.56 -28.02 3.73
N ALA A 331 17.90 -28.54 4.92
CA ALA A 331 18.92 -27.98 5.79
C ALA A 331 20.31 -28.62 5.65
N ASN A 332 20.45 -29.64 4.79
CA ASN A 332 21.71 -30.35 4.56
C ASN A 332 21.97 -30.53 3.05
N LEU A 333 23.24 -30.75 2.69
CA LEU A 333 23.69 -30.82 1.30
C LEU A 333 23.06 -31.99 0.52
N GLU A 334 22.89 -33.15 1.15
CA GLU A 334 22.32 -34.34 0.49
C GLU A 334 20.84 -34.13 0.11
N GLY A 335 20.02 -33.69 1.07
CA GLY A 335 18.62 -33.38 0.84
C GLY A 335 18.42 -32.22 -0.13
N PHE A 336 19.32 -31.23 -0.10
CA PHE A 336 19.35 -30.15 -1.08
C PHE A 336 19.64 -30.67 -2.48
N GLU A 337 20.71 -31.46 -2.67
CA GLU A 337 21.07 -32.03 -3.98
C GLU A 337 19.94 -32.90 -4.54
N ASN A 338 19.38 -33.80 -3.73
CA ASN A 338 18.26 -34.65 -4.15
C ASN A 338 17.06 -33.80 -4.61
N SER A 339 16.72 -32.74 -3.88
CA SER A 339 15.62 -31.84 -4.24
C SER A 339 15.87 -31.11 -5.56
N VAL A 340 17.11 -30.67 -5.81
CA VAL A 340 17.50 -30.01 -7.07
C VAL A 340 17.47 -31.01 -8.22
N MET A 341 17.99 -32.23 -8.04
CA MET A 341 17.96 -33.28 -9.06
C MET A 341 16.53 -33.68 -9.44
N GLU A 342 15.64 -33.87 -8.46
CA GLU A 342 14.23 -34.17 -8.69
C GLU A 342 13.54 -33.05 -9.47
N LEU A 343 13.78 -31.79 -9.08
CA LEU A 343 13.24 -30.63 -9.79
C LEU A 343 13.75 -30.57 -11.24
N GLU A 344 15.06 -30.73 -11.44
CA GLU A 344 15.67 -30.70 -12.76
C GLU A 344 15.12 -31.80 -13.67
N ALA A 345 15.01 -33.04 -13.16
CA ALA A 345 14.48 -34.17 -13.92
C ALA A 345 13.00 -33.99 -14.28
N GLU A 346 12.17 -33.49 -13.35
CA GLU A 346 10.75 -33.28 -13.59
C GLU A 346 10.50 -32.18 -14.62
N VAL A 347 11.19 -31.03 -14.47
CA VAL A 347 11.07 -29.91 -15.41
C VAL A 347 11.59 -30.32 -16.79
N ALA A 348 12.74 -30.99 -16.89
CA ALA A 348 13.28 -31.45 -18.16
C ALA A 348 12.35 -32.46 -18.87
N ARG A 349 11.70 -33.36 -18.13
CA ARG A 349 10.71 -34.31 -18.66
C ARG A 349 9.50 -33.60 -19.26
N ILE A 350 9.02 -32.54 -18.61
CA ILE A 350 7.87 -31.76 -19.08
C ILE A 350 8.28 -30.90 -20.27
N ALA A 351 9.30 -30.05 -20.12
CA ALA A 351 9.72 -29.07 -21.11
C ALA A 351 10.38 -29.69 -22.36
N GLY A 352 11.02 -30.85 -22.22
CA GLY A 352 11.72 -31.56 -23.29
C GLY A 352 10.81 -32.30 -24.26
N ASN A 353 9.52 -32.50 -23.94
CA ASN A 353 8.58 -33.21 -24.80
C ASN A 353 7.44 -32.27 -25.26
N VAL A 354 7.55 -31.78 -26.50
CA VAL A 354 6.54 -30.90 -27.13
C VAL A 354 5.15 -31.52 -27.09
N LYS A 355 5.03 -32.84 -27.27
CA LYS A 355 3.74 -33.54 -27.19
C LYS A 355 3.17 -33.47 -25.78
N THR A 356 3.96 -33.69 -24.74
CA THR A 356 3.51 -33.61 -23.34
C THR A 356 2.91 -32.25 -23.03
N VAL A 357 3.62 -31.18 -23.33
CA VAL A 357 3.13 -29.83 -23.02
C VAL A 357 1.90 -29.49 -23.88
N HIS A 358 1.87 -29.90 -25.16
CA HIS A 358 0.67 -29.78 -26.01
C HIS A 358 -0.53 -30.52 -25.41
N LEU A 359 -0.34 -31.77 -24.97
CA LEU A 359 -1.36 -32.60 -24.33
C LEU A 359 -1.90 -31.99 -23.03
N MET A 360 -1.07 -31.30 -22.24
CA MET A 360 -1.54 -30.60 -21.02
C MET A 360 -2.64 -29.55 -21.30
N LYS A 361 -2.83 -29.10 -22.55
CA LYS A 361 -3.97 -28.25 -22.94
C LYS A 361 -5.27 -29.04 -23.14
N LEU A 362 -5.15 -30.27 -23.62
CA LEU A 362 -6.26 -31.12 -24.05
C LEU A 362 -6.68 -32.09 -22.93
N GLU A 363 -5.76 -32.41 -22.03
CA GLU A 363 -5.98 -33.34 -20.94
C GLU A 363 -6.88 -32.76 -19.84
N PRO A 364 -7.70 -33.61 -19.19
CA PRO A 364 -8.38 -33.23 -17.97
C PRO A 364 -7.40 -32.72 -16.92
N ILE A 365 -7.89 -31.88 -16.00
CA ILE A 365 -7.09 -31.42 -14.87
C ILE A 365 -6.57 -32.63 -14.10
N SER A 366 -5.25 -32.66 -13.86
CA SER A 366 -4.58 -33.73 -13.12
C SER A 366 -5.22 -33.92 -11.73
N ALA A 367 -5.20 -35.14 -11.20
CA ALA A 367 -5.79 -35.41 -9.88
C ALA A 367 -5.20 -34.51 -8.77
N LYS A 368 -3.89 -34.24 -8.87
CA LYS A 368 -3.14 -33.32 -8.00
C LYS A 368 -3.75 -31.91 -8.02
N TYR A 369 -3.94 -31.35 -9.21
CA TYR A 369 -4.41 -29.97 -9.41
C TYR A 369 -5.92 -29.80 -9.23
N ARG A 370 -6.70 -30.87 -9.40
CA ARG A 370 -8.16 -30.85 -9.25
C ARG A 370 -8.60 -30.39 -7.87
N TYR A 371 -7.87 -30.77 -6.80
CA TYR A 371 -8.17 -30.32 -5.45
C TYR A 371 -8.03 -28.80 -5.32
N LEU A 372 -6.95 -28.23 -5.86
CA LEU A 372 -6.68 -26.78 -5.79
C LEU A 372 -7.76 -25.97 -6.52
N ILE A 373 -8.08 -26.37 -7.76
CA ILE A 373 -9.10 -25.69 -8.58
C ILE A 373 -10.48 -25.78 -7.94
N LYS A 374 -10.91 -26.97 -7.48
CA LYS A 374 -12.21 -27.16 -6.81
C LYS A 374 -12.38 -26.29 -5.58
N ASN A 375 -11.26 -25.96 -4.92
CA ASN A 375 -11.26 -25.19 -3.69
C ASN A 375 -11.00 -23.69 -3.89
N GLY A 376 -10.94 -23.22 -5.13
CA GLY A 376 -10.85 -21.79 -5.45
C GLY A 376 -9.45 -21.21 -5.24
N VAL A 377 -8.38 -22.01 -5.44
CA VAL A 377 -6.99 -21.54 -5.25
C VAL A 377 -6.69 -20.26 -6.03
N PHE A 378 -7.28 -20.12 -7.22
CA PHE A 378 -7.09 -18.99 -8.11
C PHE A 378 -8.26 -18.02 -8.12
N ASP A 379 -9.28 -18.24 -7.29
CA ASP A 379 -10.40 -17.31 -7.24
C ASP A 379 -9.87 -15.93 -6.86
N PRO A 380 -10.25 -14.89 -7.61
CA PRO A 380 -11.32 -14.82 -8.62
C PRO A 380 -10.85 -14.92 -10.08
N LEU A 381 -9.56 -15.23 -10.32
CA LEU A 381 -8.97 -15.34 -11.65
C LEU A 381 -9.50 -16.56 -12.40
N ASP A 382 -9.87 -16.34 -13.66
CA ASP A 382 -10.21 -17.42 -14.59
C ASP A 382 -8.93 -17.96 -15.25
N VAL A 383 -8.64 -19.25 -15.03
CA VAL A 383 -7.43 -19.92 -15.53
C VAL A 383 -7.82 -20.91 -16.61
N GLU A 384 -7.67 -20.51 -17.88
CA GLU A 384 -8.03 -21.32 -19.05
C GLU A 384 -7.15 -22.58 -19.21
N LEU A 385 -5.90 -22.55 -18.73
CA LEU A 385 -4.92 -23.63 -18.88
C LEU A 385 -4.40 -24.12 -17.51
N PRO A 386 -5.26 -24.72 -16.67
CA PRO A 386 -4.95 -25.01 -15.26
C PRO A 386 -3.75 -25.93 -15.09
N ASN A 387 -3.58 -26.96 -15.93
CA ASN A 387 -2.44 -27.89 -15.82
C ASN A 387 -1.10 -27.20 -16.09
N ARG A 388 -0.99 -26.38 -17.16
CA ARG A 388 0.25 -25.66 -17.48
C ARG A 388 0.54 -24.56 -16.47
N PHE A 389 -0.50 -23.83 -16.08
CA PHE A 389 -0.40 -22.72 -15.15
C PHE A 389 0.06 -23.21 -13.77
N LEU A 390 -0.56 -24.27 -13.23
CA LEU A 390 -0.15 -24.85 -11.96
C LEU A 390 1.24 -25.47 -12.03
N ALA A 391 1.58 -26.15 -13.13
CA ALA A 391 2.94 -26.66 -13.31
C ALA A 391 3.96 -25.51 -13.29
N TYR A 392 3.71 -24.41 -14.01
CA TYR A 392 4.59 -23.24 -13.97
C TYR A 392 4.75 -22.70 -12.54
N ILE A 393 3.64 -22.41 -11.84
CA ILE A 393 3.68 -21.84 -10.48
C ILE A 393 4.41 -22.76 -9.51
N GLU A 394 4.07 -24.05 -9.50
CA GLU A 394 4.67 -25.04 -8.61
C GLU A 394 6.19 -25.14 -8.80
N HIS A 395 6.65 -25.30 -10.04
CA HIS A 395 8.07 -25.48 -10.33
C HIS A 395 8.86 -24.17 -10.15
N SER A 396 8.24 -23.01 -10.39
CA SER A 396 8.84 -21.73 -10.04
C SER A 396 9.02 -21.56 -8.53
N ILE A 397 8.05 -21.97 -7.71
CA ILE A 397 8.19 -21.93 -6.25
C ILE A 397 9.31 -22.88 -5.78
N ARG A 398 9.36 -24.10 -6.33
CA ARG A 398 10.42 -25.07 -6.02
C ARG A 398 11.81 -24.60 -6.45
N LEU A 399 11.93 -23.90 -7.58
CA LEU A 399 13.18 -23.26 -7.97
C LEU A 399 13.62 -22.24 -6.93
N ILE A 400 12.71 -21.41 -6.42
CA ILE A 400 13.04 -20.41 -5.40
C ILE A 400 13.40 -21.07 -4.07
N GLN A 401 12.75 -22.18 -3.70
CA GLN A 401 13.17 -23.01 -2.57
C GLN A 401 14.60 -23.53 -2.75
N ALA A 402 14.96 -23.97 -3.96
CA ALA A 402 16.33 -24.35 -4.27
C ALA A 402 17.30 -23.17 -4.17
N GLU A 403 16.93 -21.98 -4.64
CA GLU A 403 17.73 -20.76 -4.49
C GLU A 403 17.96 -20.41 -3.00
N ILE A 404 16.93 -20.54 -2.15
CA ILE A 404 17.04 -20.36 -0.69
C ILE A 404 17.98 -21.39 -0.08
N GLY A 405 17.81 -22.67 -0.43
CA GLY A 405 18.68 -23.76 0.04
C GLY A 405 20.14 -23.52 -0.34
N PHE A 406 20.38 -23.06 -1.57
CA PHE A 406 21.68 -22.66 -2.06
C PHE A 406 22.30 -21.55 -1.21
N VAL A 407 21.58 -20.46 -0.94
CA VAL A 407 22.11 -19.35 -0.12
C VAL A 407 22.49 -19.84 1.28
N ARG A 408 21.64 -20.66 1.92
CA ARG A 408 21.92 -21.21 3.26
C ARG A 408 23.15 -22.09 3.33
N LEU A 409 23.39 -22.88 2.27
CA LEU A 409 24.47 -23.87 2.22
C LEU A 409 25.71 -23.36 1.49
N SER A 410 25.65 -22.17 0.87
CA SER A 410 26.70 -21.61 0.03
C SER A 410 28.06 -21.50 0.73
N SER A 411 28.08 -21.24 2.05
CA SER A 411 29.30 -21.15 2.86
C SER A 411 30.05 -22.49 2.98
N SER A 412 29.37 -23.60 2.75
CA SER A 412 29.95 -24.96 2.77
C SER A 412 30.45 -25.44 1.39
N MET A 413 30.29 -24.62 0.35
CA MET A 413 30.62 -24.95 -1.04
C MET A 413 31.85 -24.17 -1.51
N ASP A 414 32.65 -24.79 -2.38
CA ASP A 414 33.68 -24.09 -3.15
C ASP A 414 33.06 -23.29 -4.31
N ASP A 415 33.83 -22.38 -4.91
CA ASP A 415 33.32 -21.49 -5.95
C ASP A 415 32.97 -22.23 -7.26
N SER A 416 33.62 -23.37 -7.54
CA SER A 416 33.30 -24.21 -8.70
C SER A 416 31.90 -24.80 -8.57
N LYS A 417 31.58 -25.37 -7.41
CA LYS A 417 30.23 -25.90 -7.10
C LYS A 417 29.19 -24.80 -7.09
N LYS A 418 29.54 -23.61 -6.58
CA LYS A 418 28.60 -22.47 -6.60
C LYS A 418 28.22 -22.09 -8.03
N GLU A 419 29.17 -22.03 -8.96
CA GLU A 419 28.85 -21.71 -10.35
C GLU A 419 28.10 -22.85 -11.05
N GLU A 420 28.41 -24.12 -10.72
CA GLU A 420 27.64 -25.27 -11.20
C GLU A 420 26.16 -25.16 -10.84
N TYR A 421 25.83 -24.88 -9.57
CA TYR A 421 24.43 -24.68 -9.16
C TYR A 421 23.78 -23.47 -9.83
N ARG A 422 24.51 -22.36 -9.99
CA ARG A 422 24.00 -21.18 -10.72
C ARG A 422 23.61 -21.56 -12.15
N GLU A 423 24.43 -22.33 -12.85
CA GLU A 423 24.12 -22.77 -14.21
C GLU A 423 22.94 -23.75 -14.25
N ARG A 424 22.87 -24.70 -13.31
CA ARG A 424 21.71 -25.59 -13.17
C ARG A 424 20.42 -24.79 -12.94
N PHE A 425 20.44 -23.77 -12.08
CA PHE A 425 19.27 -22.92 -11.83
C PHE A 425 18.88 -22.09 -13.05
N ARG A 426 19.84 -21.55 -13.82
CA ARG A 426 19.55 -20.85 -15.09
C ARG A 426 18.84 -21.78 -16.08
N LYS A 427 19.33 -23.01 -16.23
CA LYS A 427 18.71 -24.04 -17.08
C LYS A 427 17.32 -24.42 -16.59
N ILE A 428 17.15 -24.72 -15.30
CA ILE A 428 15.85 -25.05 -14.70
C ILE A 428 14.85 -23.91 -14.96
N ASN A 429 15.26 -22.65 -14.73
CA ASN A 429 14.42 -21.49 -14.98
C ASN A 429 13.98 -21.40 -16.45
N ALA A 430 14.92 -21.55 -17.39
CA ALA A 430 14.62 -21.55 -18.81
C ALA A 430 13.59 -22.66 -19.16
N ASP A 431 13.74 -23.84 -18.58
CA ASP A 431 12.87 -24.98 -18.85
C ASP A 431 11.48 -24.80 -18.22
N VAL A 432 11.39 -24.23 -17.01
CA VAL A 432 10.11 -23.86 -16.38
C VAL A 432 9.36 -22.85 -17.24
N ARG A 433 10.04 -21.83 -17.79
CA ARG A 433 9.42 -20.86 -18.71
C ARG A 433 8.88 -21.55 -19.98
N ARG A 434 9.57 -22.56 -20.51
CA ARG A 434 9.11 -23.35 -21.67
C ARG A 434 7.84 -24.16 -21.40
N ILE A 435 7.49 -24.46 -20.14
CA ILE A 435 6.22 -25.13 -19.78
C ILE A 435 5.02 -24.28 -20.20
N ILE A 436 5.09 -22.96 -20.01
CA ILE A 436 4.00 -22.03 -20.30
C ILE A 436 4.15 -21.36 -21.68
N ALA A 437 5.36 -20.94 -22.05
CA ALA A 437 5.66 -20.15 -23.24
C ALA A 437 6.17 -20.99 -24.42
N GLN A 438 5.34 -21.89 -24.96
CA GLN A 438 5.75 -22.72 -26.09
C GLN A 438 5.58 -22.03 -27.44
N GLY A 439 6.69 -21.56 -28.02
CA GLY A 439 6.69 -20.79 -29.26
C GLY A 439 6.22 -19.37 -28.97
N ASN A 440 6.93 -18.39 -29.52
CA ASN A 440 6.75 -16.95 -29.27
C ASN A 440 5.42 -16.38 -29.82
N THR A 441 4.30 -17.09 -29.68
CA THR A 441 2.97 -16.58 -30.01
C THR A 441 2.51 -15.61 -28.93
N SER A 442 1.79 -14.57 -29.33
CA SER A 442 1.27 -13.52 -28.42
C SER A 442 0.40 -14.09 -27.29
N ALA A 443 -0.36 -15.15 -27.56
CA ALA A 443 -1.21 -15.80 -26.57
C ALA A 443 -0.38 -16.42 -25.42
N TYR A 444 0.74 -17.06 -25.74
CA TYR A 444 1.59 -17.69 -24.73
C TYR A 444 2.38 -16.69 -23.90
N LEU A 445 2.91 -15.64 -24.54
CA LEU A 445 3.59 -14.54 -23.84
C LEU A 445 2.65 -13.86 -22.84
N LEU A 446 1.38 -13.70 -23.19
CA LEU A 446 0.35 -13.18 -22.28
C LEU A 446 0.14 -14.10 -21.06
N TRP A 447 0.09 -15.41 -21.26
CA TRP A 447 -0.07 -16.37 -20.15
C TRP A 447 1.14 -16.42 -19.23
N GLU A 448 2.35 -16.40 -19.79
CA GLU A 448 3.58 -16.28 -19.02
C GLU A 448 3.57 -15.00 -18.17
N ALA A 449 3.26 -13.85 -18.77
CA ALA A 449 3.20 -12.59 -18.04
C ALA A 449 2.17 -12.63 -16.87
N ARG A 450 1.03 -13.30 -17.07
CA ARG A 450 0.01 -13.49 -16.03
C ARG A 450 0.51 -14.40 -14.91
N ALA A 451 1.11 -15.54 -15.25
CA ALA A 451 1.61 -16.49 -14.25
C ALA A 451 2.81 -15.91 -13.47
N ALA A 452 3.72 -15.22 -14.17
CA ALA A 452 4.84 -14.53 -13.55
C ALA A 452 4.38 -13.46 -12.57
N ARG A 453 3.33 -12.69 -12.89
CA ARG A 453 2.74 -11.72 -11.94
C ARG A 453 2.17 -12.42 -10.71
N LEU A 454 1.44 -13.52 -10.88
CA LEU A 454 0.91 -14.23 -9.73
C LEU A 454 2.03 -14.77 -8.84
N LEU A 455 3.08 -15.32 -9.45
CA LEU A 455 4.27 -15.76 -8.74
C LEU A 455 4.88 -14.61 -7.94
N THR A 456 5.02 -13.41 -8.53
CA THR A 456 5.61 -12.27 -7.82
C THR A 456 4.73 -11.77 -6.69
N ASP A 457 3.41 -11.79 -6.82
CA ASP A 457 2.47 -11.52 -5.72
C ASP A 457 2.66 -12.53 -4.58
N ILE A 458 2.73 -13.83 -4.88
CA ILE A 458 2.96 -14.90 -3.90
C ILE A 458 4.28 -14.66 -3.17
N LEU A 459 5.38 -14.45 -3.89
CA LEU A 459 6.69 -14.21 -3.31
C LEU A 459 6.70 -12.94 -2.45
N GLY A 460 6.10 -11.87 -2.96
CA GLY A 460 5.96 -10.62 -2.24
C GLY A 460 5.19 -10.78 -0.94
N CYS A 461 4.19 -11.66 -0.88
CA CYS A 461 3.46 -11.98 0.35
C CYS A 461 4.29 -12.77 1.37
N TYR A 462 5.25 -13.59 0.91
CA TYR A 462 6.01 -14.53 1.76
C TYR A 462 7.46 -14.11 2.06
N ALA A 463 7.95 -13.01 1.47
CA ALA A 463 9.26 -12.44 1.79
C ALA A 463 9.43 -12.15 3.29
N ASP A 464 10.67 -12.25 3.79
CA ASP A 464 11.05 -11.75 5.11
C ASP A 464 10.90 -10.22 5.13
N SER A 465 9.77 -9.75 5.69
CA SER A 465 9.10 -8.48 5.37
C SER A 465 8.38 -8.48 4.01
N PRO A 466 7.06 -8.80 3.98
CA PRO A 466 6.25 -8.78 2.77
C PRO A 466 6.32 -7.46 1.98
N VAL A 467 6.12 -7.48 0.66
CA VAL A 467 6.22 -6.28 -0.22
C VAL A 467 5.12 -5.26 0.05
N LEU A 468 3.89 -5.70 0.29
CA LEU A 468 2.74 -4.81 0.47
C LEU A 468 2.52 -4.46 1.93
N ALA A 469 2.20 -3.20 2.20
CA ALA A 469 1.89 -2.73 3.55
C ALA A 469 0.70 -3.48 4.18
N ILE A 470 -0.27 -3.89 3.36
CA ILE A 470 -1.39 -4.71 3.83
C ILE A 470 -0.91 -6.02 4.44
N ASP A 471 0.10 -6.69 3.89
CA ASP A 471 0.59 -7.98 4.40
C ASP A 471 1.54 -7.83 5.60
N ARG A 472 2.13 -6.64 5.77
CA ARG A 472 2.98 -6.28 6.92
C ARG A 472 2.18 -5.69 8.09
N ARG A 473 0.86 -5.56 7.95
CA ARG A 473 0.03 -4.87 8.95
C ARG A 473 0.19 -5.51 10.34
N PRO A 474 0.37 -4.71 11.41
CA PRO A 474 0.54 -5.24 12.75
C PRO A 474 -0.74 -5.87 13.33
N PHE A 475 -1.89 -5.51 12.77
CA PHE A 475 -3.21 -5.94 13.20
C PHE A 475 -4.23 -5.82 12.07
N GLU A 476 -5.37 -6.50 12.21
CA GLU A 476 -6.49 -6.40 11.26
C GLU A 476 -7.30 -5.12 11.51
N PRO A 477 -7.79 -4.45 10.44
CA PRO A 477 -8.61 -3.26 10.59
C PRO A 477 -9.99 -3.63 11.15
N LEU A 478 -10.52 -2.77 12.02
CA LEU A 478 -11.89 -2.86 12.52
C LEU A 478 -12.88 -2.61 11.36
N ALA A 479 -13.90 -3.46 11.24
CA ALA A 479 -14.94 -3.29 10.24
C ALA A 479 -15.90 -2.14 10.62
N ALA A 480 -15.79 -1.02 9.92
CA ALA A 480 -16.75 0.08 9.99
C ALA A 480 -17.92 -0.16 9.03
N LYS A 481 -19.06 0.48 9.29
CA LYS A 481 -20.25 0.45 8.44
C LYS A 481 -20.43 1.78 7.73
N GLU A 482 -21.08 1.77 6.57
CA GLU A 482 -21.28 2.98 5.76
C GLU A 482 -22.16 4.02 6.44
N ASP A 483 -23.11 3.59 7.26
CA ASP A 483 -24.02 4.47 8.00
C ASP A 483 -23.35 5.17 9.19
N GLU A 484 -22.11 4.79 9.55
CA GLU A 484 -21.31 5.43 10.59
C GLU A 484 -20.62 6.72 10.13
N PHE A 485 -20.77 7.06 8.84
CA PHE A 485 -20.27 8.27 8.21
C PHE A 485 -21.43 9.07 7.62
N TRP A 486 -21.31 10.40 7.64
CA TRP A 486 -22.31 11.28 7.05
C TRP A 486 -21.67 12.44 6.27
N PRO A 487 -22.06 12.67 5.01
CA PRO A 487 -22.94 11.83 4.19
C PRO A 487 -22.40 10.39 4.05
N GLN A 488 -23.28 9.42 3.75
CA GLN A 488 -22.97 7.98 3.79
C GLN A 488 -21.97 7.58 2.70
N THR A 489 -20.71 7.90 2.93
CA THR A 489 -19.58 7.63 2.06
C THR A 489 -18.53 6.85 2.86
N PRO A 490 -18.04 5.72 2.33
CA PRO A 490 -17.01 4.91 2.98
C PRO A 490 -15.75 5.69 3.35
N MET A 491 -15.31 5.57 4.60
CA MET A 491 -14.04 6.12 5.09
C MET A 491 -13.18 5.04 5.75
N MET A 492 -11.90 5.36 5.96
CA MET A 492 -10.93 4.59 6.72
C MET A 492 -10.09 5.49 7.63
N LEU A 493 -9.71 4.99 8.80
CA LEU A 493 -8.77 5.58 9.73
C LEU A 493 -7.40 4.92 9.55
N LEU A 494 -6.40 5.74 9.24
CA LEU A 494 -5.02 5.33 8.98
C LEU A 494 -4.10 5.80 10.11
N GLU A 495 -3.29 4.88 10.63
CA GLU A 495 -2.12 5.20 11.44
C GLU A 495 -0.93 5.42 10.51
N VAL A 496 -0.20 6.50 10.71
CA VAL A 496 1.05 6.79 10.00
C VAL A 496 2.13 7.09 11.03
N ASP A 497 3.15 6.23 11.09
CA ASP A 497 4.26 6.33 12.03
C ASP A 497 5.57 6.53 11.26
N PRO A 498 6.20 7.73 11.32
CA PRO A 498 7.44 7.94 10.59
C PRO A 498 8.59 7.07 11.09
N ARG A 499 9.37 6.52 10.14
CA ARG A 499 10.50 5.65 10.46
C ARG A 499 11.72 6.45 10.87
N GLU A 500 12.53 5.90 11.77
CA GLU A 500 13.74 6.57 12.26
C GLU A 500 14.87 6.63 11.23
N LYS A 501 14.97 5.64 10.30
CA LYS A 501 16.07 5.54 9.32
C LYS A 501 16.25 6.87 8.57
N PRO A 502 17.42 7.53 8.66
CA PRO A 502 17.75 8.63 7.77
C PRO A 502 18.22 8.06 6.41
N PHE A 503 17.86 8.74 5.31
CA PHE A 503 18.42 8.46 3.96
C PHE A 503 19.46 9.51 3.55
N ALA A 504 19.80 10.44 4.46
CA ALA A 504 20.89 11.36 4.22
C ALA A 504 22.22 10.59 4.27
N SER A 505 23.07 10.79 3.27
CA SER A 505 24.45 10.29 3.24
C SER A 505 25.42 11.39 3.65
N GLU A 506 26.68 11.04 3.92
CA GLU A 506 27.74 12.04 4.20
C GLU A 506 27.83 13.11 3.10
N CYS A 507 27.50 12.74 1.85
CA CYS A 507 27.58 13.63 0.69
C CYS A 507 26.26 14.34 0.34
N THR A 508 25.13 13.98 0.95
CA THR A 508 23.81 14.50 0.55
C THR A 508 22.93 14.85 1.75
N ARG A 509 22.62 16.14 1.90
CA ARG A 509 21.66 16.65 2.89
C ARG A 509 20.25 16.06 2.63
N ALA A 510 19.50 15.83 3.70
CA ALA A 510 18.15 15.24 3.65
C ALA A 510 17.20 15.88 2.62
N ASN A 511 17.17 17.20 2.49
CA ASN A 511 16.29 17.88 1.51
C ASN A 511 16.64 17.54 0.06
N LYS A 512 17.93 17.35 -0.23
CA LYS A 512 18.39 16.95 -1.57
C LYS A 512 18.10 15.47 -1.79
N THR A 513 18.32 14.62 -0.78
CA THR A 513 17.95 13.20 -0.80
C THR A 513 16.46 12.99 -1.09
N ASP A 514 15.57 13.77 -0.48
CA ASP A 514 14.12 13.61 -0.73
C ASP A 514 13.74 13.84 -2.20
N THR A 515 14.32 14.87 -2.82
CA THR A 515 14.09 15.18 -4.23
C THR A 515 14.62 14.07 -5.11
N ILE A 516 15.86 13.62 -4.84
CA ILE A 516 16.50 12.48 -5.51
C ILE A 516 15.62 11.22 -5.39
N MET A 517 15.14 10.89 -4.19
CA MET A 517 14.31 9.74 -3.91
C MET A 517 12.99 9.78 -4.70
N ARG A 518 12.31 10.93 -4.69
CA ARG A 518 11.04 11.08 -5.41
C ARG A 518 11.22 10.89 -6.91
N ASP A 519 12.26 11.49 -7.49
CA ASP A 519 12.53 11.36 -8.92
C ASP A 519 12.98 9.95 -9.29
N PHE A 520 13.86 9.36 -8.47
CA PHE A 520 14.31 7.97 -8.61
C PHE A 520 13.14 6.99 -8.60
N PHE A 521 12.28 7.01 -7.57
CA PHE A 521 11.13 6.12 -7.50
C PHE A 521 10.09 6.40 -8.58
N ARG A 522 9.94 7.65 -9.04
CA ARG A 522 9.05 7.97 -10.15
C ARG A 522 9.51 7.31 -11.43
N MET A 523 10.79 7.41 -11.75
CA MET A 523 11.32 6.79 -12.96
C MET A 523 11.30 5.26 -12.85
N LEU A 524 11.63 4.73 -11.68
CA LEU A 524 11.63 3.30 -11.40
C LEU A 524 10.25 2.66 -11.49
N LEU A 525 9.23 3.29 -10.92
CA LEU A 525 7.87 2.75 -10.97
C LEU A 525 7.08 3.14 -12.22
N TRP A 526 7.59 4.04 -13.06
CA TRP A 526 7.09 4.19 -14.42
C TRP A 526 7.24 2.89 -15.22
N LYS A 527 8.40 2.24 -15.06
CA LYS A 527 8.74 0.94 -15.66
C LYS A 527 8.47 -0.25 -14.72
N ARG A 528 7.41 -0.18 -13.90
CA ARG A 528 7.16 -1.15 -12.81
C ARG A 528 7.02 -2.63 -13.18
N SER A 529 6.72 -2.95 -14.44
CA SER A 529 6.45 -4.33 -14.90
C SER A 529 7.55 -4.96 -15.74
N VAL A 530 8.60 -4.22 -16.09
CA VAL A 530 9.77 -4.75 -16.82
C VAL A 530 10.82 -5.29 -15.86
N HIS A 531 11.85 -5.93 -16.40
CA HIS A 531 12.99 -6.42 -15.64
C HIS A 531 13.74 -5.24 -14.97
N LEU A 532 14.24 -5.47 -13.76
CA LEU A 532 14.81 -4.41 -12.93
C LEU A 532 16.01 -3.72 -13.58
N ASP A 533 16.90 -4.49 -14.21
CA ASP A 533 18.06 -3.98 -14.96
C ASP A 533 17.62 -3.03 -16.08
N GLU A 534 16.65 -3.43 -16.90
CA GLU A 534 16.12 -2.59 -17.99
C GLU A 534 15.38 -1.33 -17.47
N ALA A 535 14.77 -1.43 -16.29
CA ALA A 535 14.18 -0.27 -15.63
C ALA A 535 15.27 0.71 -15.20
N LEU A 536 16.34 0.23 -14.56
CA LEU A 536 17.46 1.04 -14.09
C LEU A 536 18.23 1.68 -15.25
N ASP A 537 18.54 0.92 -16.30
CA ASP A 537 19.25 1.41 -17.49
C ASP A 537 18.47 2.49 -18.25
N SER A 538 17.15 2.57 -18.02
CA SER A 538 16.34 3.67 -18.56
C SER A 538 16.58 5.01 -17.85
N PHE A 539 17.23 5.02 -16.68
CA PHE A 539 17.59 6.25 -15.97
C PHE A 539 18.94 6.76 -16.44
N ALA A 540 19.91 5.87 -16.52
CA ALA A 540 21.28 6.14 -16.90
C ALA A 540 21.90 4.84 -17.43
N PRO A 541 22.76 4.90 -18.46
CA PRO A 541 23.49 3.73 -18.93
C PRO A 541 24.23 3.03 -17.79
N GLU A 542 24.24 1.70 -17.81
CA GLU A 542 24.90 0.83 -16.82
C GLU A 542 24.32 0.89 -15.40
N ALA A 543 23.27 1.66 -15.13
CA ALA A 543 22.62 1.67 -13.81
C ALA A 543 22.09 0.28 -13.43
N GLY A 544 21.62 -0.50 -14.41
CA GLY A 544 21.14 -1.88 -14.23
C GLY A 544 22.27 -2.87 -13.92
N THR A 545 23.50 -2.57 -14.34
CA THR A 545 24.69 -3.36 -14.04
C THR A 545 25.32 -2.96 -12.70
N ASP A 546 25.39 -1.65 -12.43
CA ASP A 546 26.16 -1.09 -11.33
C ASP A 546 25.41 -1.08 -9.99
N LEU A 547 24.11 -0.75 -9.99
CA LEU A 547 23.37 -0.54 -8.74
C LEU A 547 22.96 -1.85 -8.04
N PRO A 548 22.43 -2.88 -8.73
CA PRO A 548 21.98 -4.09 -8.04
C PRO A 548 23.06 -4.86 -7.27
N PRO A 549 24.33 -4.97 -7.73
CA PRO A 549 25.40 -5.59 -6.96
C PRO A 549 25.64 -4.98 -5.56
N GLU A 550 25.38 -3.68 -5.39
CA GLU A 550 25.53 -2.99 -4.09
C GLU A 550 24.37 -3.26 -3.12
N THR A 551 23.32 -3.94 -3.59
CA THR A 551 22.10 -4.21 -2.81
C THR A 551 22.00 -5.67 -2.39
N LYS A 552 22.51 -6.00 -1.19
CA LYS A 552 22.59 -7.38 -0.69
C LYS A 552 21.23 -8.09 -0.66
N SER A 553 20.17 -7.39 -0.27
CA SER A 553 18.83 -7.96 -0.16
C SER A 553 18.25 -8.39 -1.51
N MET A 554 18.69 -7.80 -2.63
CA MET A 554 18.22 -8.21 -3.97
C MET A 554 18.72 -9.59 -4.38
N HIS A 555 19.88 -10.02 -3.87
CA HIS A 555 20.47 -11.33 -4.16
C HIS A 555 20.10 -12.39 -3.13
N ASP A 556 19.23 -12.06 -2.17
CA ASP A 556 18.78 -12.94 -1.11
C ASP A 556 17.31 -13.33 -1.30
N PRO A 557 17.02 -14.56 -1.79
CA PRO A 557 15.66 -15.06 -1.96
C PRO A 557 14.85 -15.14 -0.66
N THR A 558 15.48 -15.19 0.52
CA THR A 558 14.75 -15.18 1.80
C THR A 558 14.11 -13.81 2.08
N LYS A 559 14.70 -12.75 1.54
CA LYS A 559 14.22 -11.36 1.63
C LYS A 559 13.35 -10.94 0.46
N GLY A 560 12.90 -11.90 -0.36
CA GLY A 560 12.14 -11.66 -1.59
C GLY A 560 13.01 -11.34 -2.82
N GLY A 561 14.34 -11.43 -2.68
CA GLY A 561 15.30 -11.25 -3.77
C GLY A 561 15.36 -12.48 -4.68
N ARG A 562 16.35 -12.53 -5.56
CA ARG A 562 16.63 -13.65 -6.47
C ARG A 562 18.12 -13.78 -6.67
N LEU A 563 18.64 -15.00 -6.89
CA LEU A 563 20.05 -15.17 -7.24
C LEU A 563 20.43 -14.45 -8.54
N ASP A 564 19.46 -14.34 -9.46
CA ASP A 564 19.54 -13.46 -10.63
C ASP A 564 18.55 -12.30 -10.44
N TYR A 565 19.06 -11.14 -10.05
CA TYR A 565 18.26 -9.93 -9.82
C TYR A 565 17.49 -9.46 -11.06
N ARG A 566 17.90 -9.87 -12.27
CA ARG A 566 17.18 -9.56 -13.52
C ARG A 566 15.79 -10.19 -13.55
N MET A 567 15.54 -11.18 -12.70
CA MET A 567 14.21 -11.76 -12.52
C MET A 567 13.29 -10.92 -11.63
N LEU A 568 13.82 -9.89 -10.97
CA LEU A 568 13.03 -8.93 -10.19
C LEU A 568 12.40 -7.88 -11.12
N LYS A 569 11.32 -7.30 -10.63
CA LYS A 569 10.66 -6.14 -11.24
C LYS A 569 10.54 -5.03 -10.20
N PRO A 570 10.49 -3.76 -10.61
CA PRO A 570 10.38 -2.67 -9.65
C PRO A 570 9.15 -2.75 -8.74
N ALA A 571 8.00 -3.25 -9.24
CA ALA A 571 6.80 -3.48 -8.44
C ALA A 571 7.02 -4.48 -7.28
N ASN A 572 8.02 -5.36 -7.38
CA ASN A 572 8.24 -6.45 -6.43
C ASN A 572 9.34 -6.17 -5.42
N LEU A 573 10.01 -5.03 -5.52
CA LEU A 573 11.05 -4.67 -4.58
C LEU A 573 10.47 -4.48 -3.18
N THR A 574 11.04 -5.18 -2.21
CA THR A 574 10.71 -5.01 -0.80
C THR A 574 11.15 -3.63 -0.32
N ARG A 575 10.65 -3.23 0.85
CA ARG A 575 11.08 -2.01 1.54
C ARG A 575 12.61 -1.97 1.73
N GLU A 576 13.23 -3.09 2.07
CA GLU A 576 14.67 -3.17 2.29
C GLU A 576 15.44 -2.96 0.98
N MET A 577 15.02 -3.62 -0.11
CA MET A 577 15.62 -3.43 -1.44
C MET A 577 15.50 -2.00 -1.93
N LEU A 578 14.34 -1.37 -1.77
CA LEU A 578 14.15 0.04 -2.15
C LEU A 578 15.06 0.96 -1.34
N ALA A 579 15.26 0.65 -0.05
CA ALA A 579 16.13 1.40 0.84
C ALA A 579 17.62 1.23 0.49
N GLU A 580 18.08 0.01 0.20
CA GLU A 580 19.45 -0.24 -0.25
C GLU A 580 19.72 0.38 -1.63
N LEU A 581 18.74 0.31 -2.54
CA LEU A 581 18.88 0.84 -3.89
C LEU A 581 18.96 2.37 -3.92
N ILE A 582 18.19 3.07 -3.08
CA ILE A 582 18.31 4.53 -2.97
C ILE A 582 19.64 4.94 -2.33
N ASP A 583 20.14 4.17 -1.35
CA ASP A 583 21.45 4.41 -0.74
C ASP A 583 22.56 4.23 -1.81
N ALA A 584 22.52 3.13 -2.56
CA ALA A 584 23.44 2.87 -3.68
C ALA A 584 23.38 3.97 -4.75
N TYR A 585 22.18 4.40 -5.15
CA TYR A 585 22.01 5.48 -6.14
C TYR A 585 22.55 6.84 -5.64
N CYS A 586 22.40 7.14 -4.34
CA CYS A 586 22.94 8.36 -3.75
C CYS A 586 24.49 8.39 -3.80
N GLU A 587 25.12 7.23 -3.65
CA GLU A 587 26.59 7.05 -3.66
C GLU A 587 27.16 6.82 -5.06
N TRP A 588 26.31 6.49 -6.04
CA TRP A 588 26.73 6.17 -7.40
C TRP A 588 27.36 7.39 -8.11
N PRO A 589 28.62 7.29 -8.57
CA PRO A 589 29.35 8.43 -9.14
C PRO A 589 28.81 8.88 -10.51
N PHE A 590 28.14 7.99 -11.24
CA PHE A 590 27.59 8.26 -12.58
C PHE A 590 26.14 8.72 -12.56
N LYS A 591 25.59 9.07 -11.38
CA LYS A 591 24.22 9.55 -11.26
C LYS A 591 23.98 10.77 -12.17
N PRO A 592 22.87 10.79 -12.94
CA PRO A 592 22.52 11.95 -13.75
C PRO A 592 22.40 13.23 -12.93
N THR A 593 22.77 14.34 -13.55
CA THR A 593 22.55 15.68 -13.00
C THR A 593 21.07 15.99 -12.90
N ASP A 594 20.70 16.94 -12.03
CA ASP A 594 19.31 17.39 -11.90
C ASP A 594 18.70 17.87 -13.23
N ALA A 595 19.53 18.35 -14.17
CA ALA A 595 19.11 18.77 -15.50
C ALA A 595 18.75 17.57 -16.39
N GLU A 596 19.63 16.57 -16.47
CA GLU A 596 19.42 15.33 -17.23
C GLU A 596 18.21 14.53 -16.72
N MET A 597 17.99 14.52 -15.40
CA MET A 597 16.80 13.93 -14.79
C MET A 597 15.52 14.63 -15.23
N ARG A 598 15.52 15.97 -15.35
CA ARG A 598 14.35 16.74 -15.79
C ARG A 598 14.04 16.56 -17.27
N GLU A 599 15.07 16.48 -18.12
CA GLU A 599 14.89 16.19 -19.55
C GLU A 599 14.30 14.80 -19.77
N SER A 600 14.84 13.80 -19.09
CA SER A 600 14.32 12.42 -19.11
C SER A 600 12.87 12.36 -18.62
N SER A 601 12.53 13.21 -17.64
CA SER A 601 11.18 13.33 -17.09
C SER A 601 10.19 14.05 -18.00
N GLY A 602 10.63 15.07 -18.74
CA GLY A 602 9.80 15.78 -19.72
C GLY A 602 9.37 14.87 -20.87
N ASN A 603 10.23 13.92 -21.25
CA ASN A 603 9.90 12.89 -22.24
C ASN A 603 8.88 11.85 -21.73
N MET A 604 8.72 11.69 -20.41
CA MET A 604 7.69 10.81 -19.84
C MET A 604 6.28 11.42 -19.94
N THR A 605 6.14 12.74 -19.84
CA THR A 605 4.85 13.45 -19.93
C THR A 605 4.32 13.60 -21.36
N GLY A 606 5.17 13.49 -22.37
CA GLY A 606 4.77 13.62 -23.79
C GLY A 606 4.09 12.40 -24.40
N ARG A 607 3.91 11.30 -23.65
CA ARG A 607 3.33 10.03 -24.13
C ARG A 607 1.94 9.70 -23.55
N SER A 608 1.41 10.52 -22.64
CA SER A 608 0.14 10.25 -21.95
C SER A 608 -1.10 10.86 -22.60
N GLU A 609 -0.98 11.62 -23.70
CA GLU A 609 -2.13 12.26 -24.37
C GLU A 609 -2.53 11.59 -25.70
N GLY A 610 -2.01 10.40 -26.04
CA GLY A 610 -2.16 9.81 -27.38
C GLY A 610 -3.06 8.58 -27.56
N ASP A 611 -3.40 7.83 -26.51
CA ASP A 611 -4.00 6.48 -26.67
C ASP A 611 -5.32 6.29 -25.91
N GLU A 612 -6.18 7.32 -25.89
CA GLU A 612 -7.60 7.19 -25.54
C GLU A 612 -8.47 7.90 -26.59
N GLU A 613 -8.45 7.44 -27.84
CA GLU A 613 -9.53 7.73 -28.78
C GLU A 613 -10.53 6.57 -28.84
N ASN A 614 -11.77 6.94 -28.53
CA ASN A 614 -12.99 6.15 -28.59
C ASN A 614 -13.08 5.35 -29.91
N SER A 615 -13.20 4.03 -29.79
CA SER A 615 -13.92 3.23 -30.79
C SER A 615 -15.40 3.25 -30.41
N GLU A 616 -16.08 4.35 -30.74
CA GLU A 616 -17.53 4.35 -30.85
C GLU A 616 -17.91 4.09 -32.31
N ASP A 617 -18.74 3.06 -32.49
CA ASP A 617 -19.44 2.73 -33.73
C ASP A 617 -20.01 3.98 -34.42
N GLN A 618 -19.57 4.24 -35.65
CA GLN A 618 -20.39 4.91 -36.64
C GLN A 618 -20.69 3.92 -37.75
N SER A 619 -21.89 3.36 -37.69
CA SER A 619 -22.57 2.75 -38.83
C SER A 619 -22.92 3.86 -39.82
N ASP A 620 -22.21 3.89 -40.94
CA ASP A 620 -22.59 4.70 -42.10
C ASP A 620 -23.81 4.07 -42.79
N ASP A 621 -24.98 4.64 -42.53
CA ASP A 621 -26.06 4.73 -43.51
C ASP A 621 -25.75 5.94 -44.40
N GLU A 622 -25.47 5.73 -45.69
CA GLU A 622 -26.07 6.53 -46.77
C GLU A 622 -25.75 5.96 -48.17
N ALA A 623 -26.82 5.46 -48.79
CA ALA A 623 -27.17 5.52 -50.21
C ALA A 623 -26.06 5.66 -51.27
N SER A 624 -25.86 4.58 -52.02
CA SER A 624 -25.85 4.55 -53.51
C SER A 624 -26.08 3.14 -54.02
#